data_AF-A0AAU9X550-F1
#
_entry.id   AF-A0AAU9X550-F1
#
_cell.length_a   1.000
_cell.length_b   1.000
_cell.length_c   1.000
_cell.angle_alpha   90.00
_cell.angle_beta   90.00
_cell.angle_gamma   90.00
#
_symmetry.space_group_name_H-M   'P 1'
#
loop_
_entity.id
_entity.type
_entity.pdbx_description
1 polymer ?
#
loop_
_entity_poly.entity_id
_entity_poly.type
_entity_poly.pdbx_seq_one_letter_code
_entity_poly.pdbx_strand_id
1 'polypeptide(L)'
;MPGGLREPFIKSGYRRAYSTPWQCLKSLFYINNESVNVWSHIIAALYFAVRYGTAASTQVDSILDPFNLPLLASAMGTVILYSSSATAHLFNSISERGYKICFFFDYAAVSFYTFTSCQAMFFYARPVNSQWRIFESPPLYLSLAALFSFLVTYGCCKTDAAVNKVSLSTSVLHVHRCMHALTTVKGYPRDVTRLSPTIGNKMINHHEKKLFNDEEMTEWHREPFIKSEYRKHNSRFWQCLKSLFYLHNQSFNVWSHILVSLYFLFHFSQTLSEDTHPIFDPFNLPMLSAGIGTVTVYLGSAHLFNPMSEKAYKTSFFFDYAGISLMTFTSCQVLFFYIRPMNTGWTIFESPSLFFSVASCLSFLGTYLCCKTNATNNVFSTSLRAAAFLAGYLNTTVPYLAGAVFCSCLDDDTCLAFSACSRLSRGFYVGHVVNMILSDLLYSGRFPERIFPGMFDLIGQGHQLMHVLSAIGTEFA
;
A
#
# COMPACT_ATOMS: atom_id res chain seq x y z
N MET A 1 -30.79 -3.56 -6.60
CA MET A 1 -30.54 -3.46 -5.15
C MET A 1 -31.12 -2.14 -4.64
N PRO A 2 -31.89 -2.11 -3.54
CA PRO A 2 -32.35 -0.88 -2.90
C PRO A 2 -31.17 0.04 -2.55
N GLY A 3 -31.39 1.35 -2.57
CA GLY A 3 -30.33 2.36 -2.36
C GLY A 3 -29.57 2.17 -1.05
N GLY A 4 -30.28 1.86 0.05
CA GLY A 4 -29.68 1.65 1.37
C GLY A 4 -28.88 0.35 1.54
N LEU A 5 -28.92 -0.55 0.54
CA LEU A 5 -28.16 -1.81 0.52
C LEU A 5 -27.19 -1.88 -0.67
N ARG A 6 -27.03 -0.78 -1.39
CA ARG A 6 -26.26 -0.72 -2.63
C ARG A 6 -24.94 -0.04 -2.37
N GLU A 7 -23.87 -0.81 -2.44
CA GLU A 7 -22.52 -0.25 -2.49
C GLU A 7 -22.29 0.65 -3.72
N PRO A 8 -21.65 1.82 -3.56
CA PRO A 8 -21.27 2.66 -4.68
C PRO A 8 -20.42 1.90 -5.69
N PHE A 9 -20.66 2.14 -6.98
CA PHE A 9 -19.89 1.59 -8.11
C PHE A 9 -20.01 0.08 -8.36
N ILE A 10 -20.60 -0.70 -7.44
CA ILE A 10 -20.93 -2.10 -7.69
C ILE A 10 -22.23 -2.16 -8.50
N LYS A 11 -22.17 -2.80 -9.67
CA LYS A 11 -23.27 -2.83 -10.65
C LYS A 11 -24.05 -4.15 -10.65
N SER A 12 -23.45 -5.24 -10.19
CA SER A 12 -24.01 -6.60 -10.27
C SER A 12 -23.42 -7.52 -9.19
N GLY A 13 -23.97 -8.73 -9.06
CA GLY A 13 -23.49 -9.74 -8.10
C GLY A 13 -24.10 -9.63 -6.71
N TYR A 14 -25.02 -8.70 -6.49
CA TYR A 14 -25.75 -8.56 -5.22
C TYR A 14 -26.61 -9.78 -4.92
N ARG A 15 -26.67 -10.14 -3.64
CA ARG A 15 -27.70 -11.03 -3.11
C ARG A 15 -29.08 -10.39 -3.21
N ARG A 16 -30.12 -11.22 -3.11
CA ARG A 16 -31.51 -10.76 -3.08
C ARG A 16 -31.69 -9.81 -1.89
N ALA A 17 -32.22 -8.62 -2.14
CA ALA A 17 -32.56 -7.69 -1.07
C ALA A 17 -33.65 -8.29 -0.17
N TYR A 18 -33.58 -7.96 1.11
CA TYR A 18 -34.49 -8.47 2.13
C TYR A 18 -34.44 -10.00 2.26
N SER A 19 -33.23 -10.56 2.18
CA SER A 19 -32.99 -12.00 2.35
C SER A 19 -33.28 -12.43 3.79
N THR A 20 -33.78 -13.64 3.96
CA THR A 20 -33.87 -14.24 5.31
C THR A 20 -32.45 -14.59 5.82
N PRO A 21 -32.23 -14.72 7.15
CA PRO A 21 -30.95 -15.18 7.68
C PRO A 21 -30.48 -16.49 7.05
N TRP A 22 -31.42 -17.42 6.80
CA TRP A 22 -31.14 -18.68 6.12
C TRP A 22 -30.67 -18.51 4.67
N GLN A 23 -31.26 -17.57 3.93
CA GLN A 23 -30.79 -17.24 2.57
C GLN A 23 -29.40 -16.60 2.58
N CYS A 24 -29.08 -15.80 3.61
CA CYS A 24 -27.75 -15.25 3.80
C CYS A 24 -26.74 -16.37 4.08
N LEU A 25 -27.03 -17.32 4.97
CA LEU A 25 -26.17 -18.48 5.23
C LEU A 25 -25.94 -19.34 3.98
N LYS A 26 -27.00 -19.60 3.19
CA LYS A 26 -26.86 -20.29 1.89
C LYS A 26 -25.92 -19.57 0.92
N SER A 27 -25.73 -18.26 1.06
CA SER A 27 -24.83 -17.48 0.21
C SER A 27 -23.35 -17.72 0.44
N LEU A 28 -22.98 -18.44 1.51
CA LEU A 28 -21.61 -18.92 1.69
C LEU A 28 -21.19 -19.89 0.57
N PHE A 29 -22.15 -20.60 -0.04
CA PHE A 29 -21.91 -21.66 -1.00
C PHE A 29 -22.10 -21.24 -2.47
N TYR A 30 -22.29 -19.95 -2.75
CA TYR A 30 -22.31 -19.43 -4.13
C TYR A 30 -21.65 -18.05 -4.23
N ILE A 31 -21.15 -17.71 -5.42
CA ILE A 31 -20.42 -16.47 -5.66
C ILE A 31 -21.38 -15.28 -5.72
N ASN A 32 -21.07 -14.25 -4.93
CA ASN A 32 -21.75 -12.97 -4.86
C ASN A 32 -20.74 -11.84 -4.59
N ASN A 33 -21.20 -10.60 -4.60
CA ASN A 33 -20.36 -9.41 -4.43
C ASN A 33 -19.67 -9.31 -3.05
N GLU A 34 -20.11 -10.08 -2.06
CA GLU A 34 -19.53 -10.12 -0.71
C GLU A 34 -18.81 -11.44 -0.40
N SER A 35 -18.75 -12.40 -1.33
CA SER A 35 -18.18 -13.73 -1.06
C SER A 35 -16.75 -13.65 -0.54
N VAL A 36 -15.90 -12.83 -1.17
CA VAL A 36 -14.50 -12.66 -0.76
C VAL A 36 -14.42 -11.97 0.61
N ASN A 37 -15.26 -10.97 0.87
CA ASN A 37 -15.29 -10.28 2.17
C ASN A 37 -15.65 -11.26 3.29
N VAL A 38 -16.71 -12.06 3.11
CA VAL A 38 -17.13 -13.02 4.13
C VAL A 38 -16.08 -14.12 4.34
N TRP A 39 -15.59 -14.76 3.27
CA TRP A 39 -14.64 -15.87 3.40
C TRP A 39 -13.26 -15.44 3.90
N SER A 40 -12.76 -14.27 3.48
CA SER A 40 -11.48 -13.75 3.98
C SER A 40 -11.51 -13.52 5.49
N HIS A 41 -12.61 -12.96 6.02
CA HIS A 41 -12.79 -12.76 7.45
C HIS A 41 -13.00 -14.08 8.23
N ILE A 42 -13.77 -15.04 7.69
CA ILE A 42 -13.93 -16.37 8.32
C ILE A 42 -12.58 -17.08 8.43
N ILE A 43 -11.80 -17.10 7.33
CA ILE A 43 -10.48 -17.73 7.31
C ILE A 43 -9.54 -17.05 8.30
N ALA A 44 -9.54 -15.72 8.36
CA ALA A 44 -8.75 -14.96 9.33
C ALA A 44 -9.15 -15.29 10.78
N ALA A 45 -10.45 -15.32 11.09
CA ALA A 45 -10.95 -15.67 12.42
C ALA A 45 -10.49 -17.08 12.85
N LEU A 46 -10.60 -18.06 11.95
CA LEU A 46 -10.18 -19.44 12.22
C LEU A 46 -8.65 -19.54 12.39
N TYR A 47 -7.89 -18.89 11.51
CA TYR A 47 -6.43 -18.86 11.59
C TYR A 47 -5.97 -18.29 12.95
N PHE A 48 -6.47 -17.11 13.33
CA PHE A 48 -6.08 -16.50 14.59
C PHE A 48 -6.57 -17.29 15.81
N ALA A 49 -7.77 -17.88 15.76
CA ALA A 49 -8.25 -18.76 16.83
C ALA A 49 -7.31 -19.96 17.04
N VAL A 50 -6.85 -20.61 15.96
CA VAL A 50 -5.87 -21.71 16.04
C VAL A 50 -4.51 -21.22 16.54
N ARG A 51 -4.04 -20.07 16.06
CA ARG A 51 -2.75 -19.50 16.50
C ARG A 51 -2.73 -19.14 17.97
N TYR A 52 -3.78 -18.47 18.47
CA TYR A 52 -3.88 -18.17 19.90
C TYR A 52 -4.15 -19.41 20.74
N GLY A 53 -4.94 -20.38 20.24
CA GLY A 53 -5.18 -21.65 20.92
C GLY A 53 -3.91 -22.48 21.07
N THR A 54 -3.08 -22.55 20.02
CA THR A 54 -1.78 -23.23 20.06
C THR A 54 -0.79 -22.52 20.99
N ALA A 55 -0.74 -21.18 20.94
CA ALA A 55 0.04 -20.40 21.88
C ALA A 55 -0.40 -20.64 23.33
N ALA A 56 -1.70 -20.68 23.61
CA ALA A 56 -2.22 -20.98 24.95
C ALA A 56 -1.90 -22.42 25.40
N SER A 57 -1.97 -23.40 24.48
CA SER A 57 -1.68 -24.81 24.79
C SER A 57 -0.21 -25.12 25.07
N THR A 58 0.69 -24.23 24.65
CA THR A 58 2.15 -24.38 24.82
C THR A 58 2.68 -23.61 26.02
N GLN A 59 1.83 -22.80 26.69
CA GLN A 59 2.20 -22.16 27.95
C GLN A 59 2.21 -23.19 29.08
N VAL A 60 3.25 -23.12 29.92
CA VAL A 60 3.38 -23.94 31.13
C VAL A 60 2.42 -23.44 32.22
N ASP A 61 2.19 -22.13 32.25
CA ASP A 61 1.32 -21.47 33.21
C ASP A 61 -0.15 -21.43 32.75
N SER A 62 -1.06 -21.23 33.70
CA SER A 62 -2.49 -21.09 33.43
C SER A 62 -2.77 -19.98 32.41
N ILE A 63 -3.77 -20.18 31.55
CA ILE A 63 -4.26 -19.13 30.63
C ILE A 63 -4.81 -17.90 31.37
N LEU A 64 -5.17 -18.07 32.65
CA LEU A 64 -5.63 -17.01 33.55
C LEU A 64 -4.50 -16.38 34.35
N ASP A 65 -3.25 -16.78 34.13
CA ASP A 65 -2.10 -16.11 34.74
C ASP A 65 -2.07 -14.63 34.33
N PRO A 66 -1.83 -13.69 35.28
CA PRO A 66 -1.77 -12.25 34.98
C PRO A 66 -0.84 -11.88 33.82
N PHE A 67 0.25 -12.63 33.62
CA PHE A 67 1.16 -12.45 32.49
C PHE A 67 0.50 -12.76 31.15
N ASN A 68 -0.43 -13.72 31.10
CA ASN A 68 -1.11 -14.19 29.89
C ASN A 68 -2.40 -13.41 29.56
N LEU A 69 -2.97 -12.68 30.52
CA LEU A 69 -4.22 -11.92 30.34
C LEU A 69 -4.19 -10.91 29.19
N PRO A 70 -3.12 -10.13 28.95
CA PRO A 70 -3.06 -9.21 27.80
C PRO A 70 -3.09 -9.92 26.45
N LEU A 71 -2.42 -11.08 26.34
CA LEU A 71 -2.45 -11.91 25.14
C LEU A 71 -3.86 -12.48 24.90
N LEU A 72 -4.51 -12.97 25.97
CA LEU A 72 -5.88 -13.49 25.91
C LEU A 72 -6.86 -12.39 25.48
N ALA A 73 -6.73 -11.18 26.03
CA ALA A 73 -7.56 -10.03 25.64
C ALA A 73 -7.38 -9.69 24.16
N SER A 74 -6.13 -9.64 23.66
CA SER A 74 -5.83 -9.42 22.24
C SER A 74 -6.37 -10.54 21.35
N ALA A 75 -6.30 -11.80 21.80
CA ALA A 75 -6.88 -12.94 21.11
C ALA A 75 -8.39 -12.80 20.95
N MET A 76 -9.09 -12.49 22.04
CA MET A 76 -10.54 -12.24 22.04
C MET A 76 -10.89 -11.07 21.11
N GLY A 77 -10.15 -9.96 21.19
CA GLY A 77 -10.34 -8.81 20.32
C GLY A 77 -10.21 -9.15 18.84
N THR A 78 -9.19 -9.94 18.49
CA THR A 78 -8.92 -10.35 17.10
C THR A 78 -10.02 -11.25 16.56
N VAL A 79 -10.46 -12.24 17.34
CA VAL A 79 -11.55 -13.15 16.94
C VAL A 79 -12.87 -12.40 16.82
N ILE A 80 -13.17 -11.48 17.74
CA ILE A 80 -14.40 -10.65 17.70
C ILE A 80 -14.40 -9.74 16.48
N LEU A 81 -13.27 -9.12 16.12
CA LEU A 81 -13.12 -8.32 14.92
C LEU A 81 -13.53 -9.10 13.68
N TYR A 82 -12.80 -10.18 13.36
CA TYR A 82 -13.05 -10.91 12.13
C TYR A 82 -14.42 -11.60 12.10
N SER A 83 -14.91 -12.06 13.24
CA SER A 83 -16.27 -12.63 13.33
C SER A 83 -17.35 -11.58 13.08
N SER A 84 -17.17 -10.36 13.58
CA SER A 84 -18.12 -9.25 13.38
C SER A 84 -18.10 -8.77 11.93
N SER A 85 -16.93 -8.65 11.30
CA SER A 85 -16.82 -8.30 9.88
C SER A 85 -17.44 -9.37 8.98
N ALA A 86 -17.17 -10.66 9.24
CA ALA A 86 -17.81 -11.76 8.53
C ALA A 86 -19.34 -11.73 8.67
N THR A 87 -19.83 -11.51 9.89
CA THR A 87 -21.26 -11.36 10.19
C THR A 87 -21.88 -10.20 9.43
N ALA A 88 -21.19 -9.05 9.40
CA ALA A 88 -21.69 -7.86 8.75
C ALA A 88 -21.81 -8.04 7.25
N HIS A 89 -20.77 -8.52 6.59
CA HIS A 89 -20.81 -8.82 5.16
C HIS A 89 -21.76 -9.96 4.80
N LEU A 90 -22.00 -10.92 5.70
CA LEU A 90 -22.93 -12.03 5.44
C LEU A 90 -24.38 -11.60 5.50
N PHE A 91 -24.74 -10.79 6.51
CA PHE A 91 -26.13 -10.40 6.78
C PHE A 91 -26.50 -9.02 6.24
N ASN A 92 -25.62 -8.36 5.49
CA ASN A 92 -25.86 -7.04 4.91
C ASN A 92 -27.11 -6.97 4.00
N SER A 93 -27.60 -8.11 3.50
CA SER A 93 -28.78 -8.18 2.62
C SER A 93 -30.12 -8.41 3.33
N ILE A 94 -30.15 -8.54 4.67
CA ILE A 94 -31.38 -8.81 5.44
C ILE A 94 -32.36 -7.64 5.41
N SER A 95 -31.88 -6.42 5.67
CA SER A 95 -32.67 -5.20 5.65
C SER A 95 -31.73 -3.99 5.78
N GLU A 96 -32.21 -2.80 5.40
CA GLU A 96 -31.42 -1.56 5.56
C GLU A 96 -31.09 -1.27 7.03
N ARG A 97 -31.98 -1.64 7.95
CA ARG A 97 -31.74 -1.55 9.39
C ARG A 97 -30.71 -2.59 9.85
N GLY A 98 -30.84 -3.83 9.38
CA GLY A 98 -29.91 -4.93 9.66
C GLY A 98 -28.49 -4.62 9.19
N TYR A 99 -28.34 -4.09 7.97
CA TYR A 99 -27.09 -3.56 7.43
C TYR A 99 -26.42 -2.60 8.41
N LYS A 100 -27.13 -1.56 8.85
CA LYS A 100 -26.59 -0.53 9.76
C LYS A 100 -26.19 -1.10 11.11
N ILE A 101 -27.00 -1.99 11.68
CA ILE A 101 -26.70 -2.63 12.98
C ILE A 101 -25.46 -3.50 12.85
N CYS A 102 -25.35 -4.30 11.79
CA CYS A 102 -24.24 -5.20 11.59
C CYS A 102 -22.91 -4.45 11.40
N PHE A 103 -22.88 -3.43 10.53
CA PHE A 103 -21.68 -2.61 10.33
C PHE A 103 -21.34 -1.74 11.56
N PHE A 104 -22.34 -1.35 12.36
CA PHE A 104 -22.07 -0.72 13.66
C PHE A 104 -21.27 -1.66 14.59
N PHE A 105 -21.68 -2.92 14.71
CA PHE A 105 -20.95 -3.90 15.50
C PHE A 105 -19.57 -4.21 14.93
N ASP A 106 -19.42 -4.23 13.60
CA ASP A 106 -18.13 -4.38 12.92
C ASP A 106 -17.16 -3.24 13.28
N TYR A 107 -17.58 -1.99 13.16
CA TYR A 107 -16.76 -0.84 13.55
C TYR A 107 -16.45 -0.79 15.05
N ALA A 108 -17.39 -1.20 15.90
CA ALA A 108 -17.14 -1.34 17.33
C ALA A 108 -16.09 -2.43 17.62
N ALA A 109 -16.13 -3.54 16.87
CA ALA A 109 -15.17 -4.63 16.99
C ALA A 109 -13.75 -4.20 16.58
N VAL A 110 -13.58 -3.35 15.56
CA VAL A 110 -12.29 -2.73 15.21
C VAL A 110 -11.70 -1.96 16.40
N SER A 111 -12.54 -1.19 17.08
CA SER A 111 -12.11 -0.37 18.22
C SER A 111 -11.78 -1.21 19.45
N PHE A 112 -12.54 -2.29 19.69
CA PHE A 112 -12.27 -3.27 20.73
C PHE A 112 -10.97 -4.05 20.47
N TYR A 113 -10.74 -4.50 19.23
CA TYR A 113 -9.48 -5.11 18.80
C TYR A 113 -8.29 -4.17 19.00
N THR A 114 -8.44 -2.90 18.61
CA THR A 114 -7.39 -1.89 18.77
C THR A 114 -7.02 -1.71 20.24
N PHE A 115 -8.02 -1.60 21.12
CA PHE A 115 -7.79 -1.45 22.55
C PHE A 115 -7.08 -2.66 23.17
N THR A 116 -7.58 -3.87 22.88
CA THR A 116 -7.02 -5.12 23.41
C THR A 116 -5.63 -5.44 22.84
N SER A 117 -5.35 -5.06 21.60
CA SER A 117 -4.00 -5.15 21.03
C SER A 117 -3.05 -4.14 21.66
N CYS A 118 -3.50 -2.91 21.94
CA CYS A 118 -2.72 -1.92 22.69
C CYS A 118 -2.35 -2.41 24.10
N GLN A 119 -3.22 -3.18 24.76
CA GLN A 119 -2.90 -3.81 26.05
C GLN A 119 -1.73 -4.79 25.90
N ALA A 120 -1.80 -5.72 24.93
CA ALA A 120 -0.73 -6.68 24.68
C ALA A 120 0.61 -5.98 24.35
N MET A 121 0.58 -4.95 23.49
CA MET A 121 1.78 -4.18 23.14
C MET A 121 2.37 -3.44 24.35
N PHE A 122 1.52 -2.87 25.21
CA PHE A 122 2.00 -2.19 26.41
C PHE A 122 2.64 -3.15 27.43
N PHE A 123 2.10 -4.36 27.60
CA PHE A 123 2.63 -5.29 28.60
C PHE A 123 3.83 -6.10 28.09
N TYR A 124 3.93 -6.40 26.80
CA TYR A 124 5.01 -7.22 26.25
C TYR A 124 6.11 -6.43 25.52
N ALA A 125 5.81 -5.25 24.98
CA ALA A 125 6.71 -4.55 24.07
C ALA A 125 7.02 -3.10 24.48
N ARG A 126 6.56 -2.64 25.66
CA ARG A 126 6.86 -1.27 26.10
C ARG A 126 8.35 -1.07 26.40
N PRO A 127 8.91 0.12 26.14
CA PRO A 127 10.23 0.47 26.63
C PRO A 127 10.20 0.60 28.17
N VAL A 128 11.11 -0.08 28.85
CA VAL A 128 11.33 0.05 30.30
C VAL A 128 12.35 1.18 30.53
N ASN A 129 12.20 1.94 31.63
CA ASN A 129 13.06 3.08 31.97
C ASN A 129 13.06 4.22 30.93
N SER A 130 12.04 4.29 30.09
CA SER A 130 11.82 5.49 29.29
C SER A 130 11.34 6.61 30.21
N GLN A 131 12.04 7.74 30.24
CA GLN A 131 11.65 8.96 30.98
C GLN A 131 10.26 9.54 30.58
N TRP A 132 9.52 8.81 29.73
CA TRP A 132 8.22 9.13 29.19
C TRP A 132 7.11 8.55 30.08
N ARG A 133 6.40 9.43 30.78
CA ARG A 133 5.31 9.07 31.71
C ARG A 133 4.23 8.16 31.13
N ILE A 134 4.01 8.21 29.82
CA ILE A 134 3.00 7.39 29.13
C ILE A 134 3.35 5.89 29.15
N PHE A 135 4.64 5.52 29.10
CA PHE A 135 5.07 4.13 29.11
C PHE A 135 5.30 3.60 30.54
N GLU A 136 5.55 4.50 31.49
CA GLU A 136 5.72 4.15 32.90
C GLU A 136 4.40 3.98 33.66
N SER A 137 3.31 4.59 33.18
CA SER A 137 2.00 4.56 33.84
C SER A 137 0.98 3.72 33.06
N PRO A 138 0.70 2.46 33.46
CA PRO A 138 -0.34 1.65 32.85
C PRO A 138 -1.73 2.32 32.83
N PRO A 139 -2.21 2.95 33.92
CA PRO A 139 -3.51 3.63 33.90
C PRO A 139 -3.58 4.74 32.85
N LEU A 140 -2.50 5.53 32.69
CA LEU A 140 -2.46 6.62 31.71
C LEU A 140 -2.51 6.09 30.27
N TYR A 141 -1.65 5.11 29.94
CA TYR A 141 -1.63 4.51 28.60
C TYR A 141 -2.97 3.88 28.25
N LEU A 142 -3.52 3.06 29.14
CA LEU A 142 -4.77 2.35 28.92
C LEU A 142 -5.96 3.30 28.83
N SER A 143 -5.99 4.39 29.62
CA SER A 143 -7.04 5.40 29.53
C SER A 143 -7.00 6.16 28.20
N LEU A 144 -5.80 6.50 27.71
CA LEU A 144 -5.64 7.12 26.40
C LEU A 144 -6.02 6.17 25.27
N ALA A 145 -5.60 4.90 25.34
CA ALA A 145 -5.98 3.87 24.37
C ALA A 145 -7.50 3.67 24.34
N ALA A 146 -8.16 3.60 25.49
CA ALA A 146 -9.61 3.49 25.60
C ALA A 146 -10.32 4.73 25.03
N LEU A 147 -9.82 5.93 25.35
CA LEU A 147 -10.35 7.20 24.81
C LEU A 147 -10.24 7.24 23.29
N PHE A 148 -9.09 6.87 22.71
CA PHE A 148 -8.92 6.86 21.26
C PHE A 148 -9.80 5.81 20.59
N SER A 149 -9.90 4.58 21.13
CA SER A 149 -10.84 3.56 20.62
C SER A 149 -12.29 4.06 20.65
N PHE A 150 -12.70 4.75 21.72
CA PHE A 150 -14.04 5.34 21.81
C PHE A 150 -14.25 6.45 20.77
N LEU A 151 -13.29 7.37 20.62
CA LEU A 151 -13.36 8.46 19.65
C LEU A 151 -13.42 7.94 18.21
N VAL A 152 -12.69 6.87 17.90
CA VAL A 152 -12.75 6.20 16.58
C VAL A 152 -14.13 5.59 16.35
N THR A 153 -14.66 4.82 17.32
CA THR A 153 -16.02 4.26 17.21
C THR A 153 -17.06 5.36 17.01
N TYR A 154 -16.99 6.41 17.83
CA TYR A 154 -17.90 7.56 17.76
C TYR A 154 -17.78 8.30 16.43
N GLY A 155 -16.55 8.48 15.93
CA GLY A 155 -16.25 9.07 14.64
C GLY A 155 -16.92 8.30 13.51
N CYS A 156 -16.71 6.99 13.44
CA CYS A 156 -17.31 6.11 12.43
C CYS A 156 -18.85 6.19 12.45
N CYS A 157 -19.46 6.18 13.64
CA CYS A 157 -20.91 6.30 13.80
C CYS A 157 -21.44 7.66 13.33
N LYS A 158 -20.71 8.74 13.61
CA LYS A 158 -21.10 10.10 13.24
C LYS A 158 -20.92 10.37 11.75
N THR A 159 -19.88 9.83 11.13
CA THR A 159 -19.66 9.93 9.68
C THR A 159 -20.72 9.15 8.90
N ASP A 160 -21.13 7.96 9.35
CA ASP A 160 -22.24 7.23 8.71
C ASP A 160 -23.60 7.93 8.90
N ALA A 161 -23.83 8.57 10.05
CA ALA A 161 -25.03 9.40 10.26
C ALA A 161 -25.01 10.67 9.39
N ALA A 162 -23.85 11.27 9.16
CA ALA A 162 -23.67 12.44 8.31
C ALA A 162 -23.76 12.10 6.81
N VAL A 163 -23.16 10.99 6.37
CA VAL A 163 -23.22 10.49 4.98
C VAL A 163 -24.65 10.09 4.61
N ASN A 164 -25.44 9.56 5.56
CA ASN A 164 -26.87 9.27 5.33
C ASN A 164 -27.77 10.53 5.34
N LYS A 165 -27.45 11.55 6.15
CA LYS A 165 -28.13 12.86 6.06
C LYS A 165 -27.80 13.60 4.78
N VAL A 166 -26.55 13.47 4.32
CA VAL A 166 -26.14 14.00 3.01
C VAL A 166 -26.82 13.18 1.93
N SER A 167 -26.80 11.85 1.90
CA SER A 167 -27.43 11.07 0.82
C SER A 167 -28.96 11.24 0.71
N LEU A 168 -29.69 11.47 1.81
CA LEU A 168 -31.12 11.82 1.74
C LEU A 168 -31.39 13.28 1.33
N SER A 169 -30.54 14.24 1.73
CA SER A 169 -30.67 15.67 1.36
C SER A 169 -30.12 15.99 -0.04
N THR A 170 -29.15 15.19 -0.48
CA THR A 170 -28.33 15.44 -1.66
C THR A 170 -28.84 14.65 -2.88
N SER A 171 -29.94 13.90 -2.72
CA SER A 171 -30.68 13.26 -3.81
C SER A 171 -31.71 14.19 -4.50
N VAL A 172 -31.94 15.42 -4.00
CA VAL A 172 -32.82 16.40 -4.67
C VAL A 172 -32.25 17.83 -4.75
N LEU A 173 -31.21 18.23 -3.97
CA LEU A 173 -30.79 19.64 -3.92
C LEU A 173 -29.37 20.02 -4.35
N HIS A 174 -28.54 19.11 -4.88
CA HIS A 174 -27.20 19.45 -5.40
C HIS A 174 -27.02 19.34 -6.92
N VAL A 175 -28.08 19.00 -7.67
CA VAL A 175 -28.06 19.08 -9.14
C VAL A 175 -28.55 20.46 -9.65
N HIS A 176 -29.17 21.29 -8.80
CA HIS A 176 -29.75 22.57 -9.24
C HIS A 176 -28.93 23.83 -8.90
N ARG A 177 -27.89 23.74 -8.06
CA ARG A 177 -27.01 24.89 -7.73
C ARG A 177 -25.69 24.95 -8.51
N CYS A 178 -25.25 23.86 -9.14
CA CYS A 178 -24.18 23.92 -10.15
C CYS A 178 -24.67 24.29 -11.56
N MET A 179 -25.98 24.26 -11.84
CA MET A 179 -26.55 24.64 -13.14
C MET A 179 -26.97 26.12 -13.25
N HIS A 180 -26.89 26.90 -12.16
CA HIS A 180 -27.27 28.32 -12.17
C HIS A 180 -26.08 29.30 -12.10
N ALA A 181 -24.84 28.78 -12.02
CA ALA A 181 -23.60 29.55 -12.12
C ALA A 181 -22.95 29.49 -13.52
N LEU A 182 -23.63 28.88 -14.50
CA LEU A 182 -23.16 28.78 -15.90
C LEU A 182 -24.05 29.57 -16.90
N THR A 183 -24.98 30.41 -16.42
CA THR A 183 -25.89 31.19 -17.28
C THR A 183 -25.64 32.70 -17.31
N THR A 184 -24.42 33.15 -17.03
CA THR A 184 -24.02 34.56 -17.25
C THR A 184 -22.67 34.70 -17.91
N VAL A 185 -22.57 34.30 -19.19
CA VAL A 185 -21.68 34.99 -20.14
C VAL A 185 -22.46 35.20 -21.43
N LYS A 186 -22.70 36.48 -21.73
CA LYS A 186 -23.29 37.00 -22.96
C LYS A 186 -22.39 36.69 -24.16
N GLY A 187 -22.98 36.37 -25.31
CA GLY A 187 -22.40 36.76 -26.60
C GLY A 187 -22.59 35.80 -27.78
N TYR A 188 -23.49 36.18 -28.69
CA TYR A 188 -23.46 35.91 -30.15
C TYR A 188 -23.97 34.55 -30.70
N PRO A 189 -24.49 34.50 -31.95
CA PRO A 189 -25.92 34.42 -32.19
C PRO A 189 -26.33 33.11 -32.88
N ARG A 190 -27.64 32.88 -32.81
CA ARG A 190 -28.37 31.83 -33.52
C ARG A 190 -28.28 32.06 -35.03
N ASP A 191 -28.02 31.00 -35.78
CA ASP A 191 -28.79 30.73 -36.99
C ASP A 191 -29.00 29.24 -37.19
N VAL A 192 -30.26 28.91 -37.42
CA VAL A 192 -30.81 27.59 -37.70
C VAL A 192 -30.85 27.45 -39.21
N THR A 193 -30.27 26.40 -39.79
CA THR A 193 -30.80 25.83 -41.03
C THR A 193 -30.38 24.37 -41.23
N ARG A 194 -31.35 23.62 -41.76
CA ARG A 194 -31.34 22.22 -42.22
C ARG A 194 -30.07 21.82 -42.95
N LEU A 195 -29.70 20.54 -42.86
CA LEU A 195 -29.27 19.74 -44.01
C LEU A 195 -29.40 18.23 -43.74
N SER A 196 -29.71 17.54 -44.83
CA SER A 196 -30.28 16.20 -45.05
C SER A 196 -29.38 15.01 -44.68
N PRO A 197 -29.92 13.77 -44.60
CA PRO A 197 -29.13 12.57 -44.39
C PRO A 197 -28.62 12.06 -45.74
N THR A 198 -27.31 12.01 -45.93
CA THR A 198 -26.68 11.16 -46.93
C THR A 198 -25.20 11.10 -46.61
N ILE A 199 -24.68 9.92 -46.30
CA ILE A 199 -23.40 9.39 -46.79
C ILE A 199 -23.32 7.91 -46.38
N GLY A 200 -23.35 7.09 -47.42
CA GLY A 200 -22.76 5.76 -47.60
C GLY A 200 -22.44 4.92 -46.37
N ASN A 201 -23.11 3.77 -46.30
CA ASN A 201 -22.54 2.53 -45.76
C ASN A 201 -21.18 2.25 -46.42
N LYS A 202 -20.09 2.72 -45.81
CA LYS A 202 -18.80 2.03 -45.87
C LYS A 202 -18.72 1.16 -44.62
N MET A 203 -18.95 -0.13 -44.80
CA MET A 203 -18.47 -1.15 -43.86
C MET A 203 -16.94 -1.07 -43.85
N ILE A 204 -16.40 -0.18 -43.05
CA ILE A 204 -14.99 -0.19 -42.67
C ILE A 204 -14.85 -1.39 -41.74
N ASN A 205 -14.09 -2.39 -42.16
CA ASN A 205 -13.53 -3.39 -41.25
C ASN A 205 -12.70 -2.63 -40.21
N HIS A 206 -13.31 -2.28 -39.08
CA HIS A 206 -12.60 -1.82 -37.91
C HIS A 206 -11.77 -3.00 -37.40
N HIS A 207 -10.53 -3.13 -37.88
CA HIS A 207 -9.49 -3.57 -36.97
C HIS A 207 -9.51 -2.59 -35.80
N GLU A 208 -10.06 -3.01 -34.66
CA GLU A 208 -10.10 -2.18 -33.44
C GLU A 208 -8.69 -1.66 -33.18
N LYS A 209 -8.48 -0.35 -33.37
CA LYS A 209 -7.22 0.32 -33.06
C LYS A 209 -6.87 0.00 -31.61
N LYS A 210 -5.75 -0.70 -31.43
CA LYS A 210 -5.34 -1.28 -30.14
C LYS A 210 -4.52 -0.30 -29.30
N LEU A 211 -3.76 0.56 -29.98
CA LEU A 211 -2.80 1.50 -29.40
C LEU A 211 -3.06 2.92 -29.93
N PHE A 212 -2.80 3.93 -29.10
CA PHE A 212 -3.21 5.32 -29.29
C PHE A 212 -2.03 6.29 -29.14
N ASN A 213 -2.14 7.45 -29.78
CA ASN A 213 -1.18 8.55 -29.64
C ASN A 213 -1.51 9.44 -28.42
N ASP A 214 -0.53 10.18 -27.92
CA ASP A 214 -0.68 11.06 -26.74
C ASP A 214 -1.83 12.07 -26.91
N GLU A 215 -2.00 12.62 -28.11
CA GLU A 215 -3.09 13.53 -28.48
C GLU A 215 -4.50 12.94 -28.26
N GLU A 216 -4.64 11.62 -28.40
CA GLU A 216 -5.91 10.88 -28.23
C GLU A 216 -6.16 10.48 -26.77
N MET A 217 -5.17 10.65 -25.89
CA MET A 217 -5.26 10.26 -24.48
C MET A 217 -5.74 11.42 -23.61
N THR A 218 -6.36 11.11 -22.47
CA THR A 218 -6.70 12.10 -21.45
C THR A 218 -5.45 12.63 -20.75
N GLU A 219 -5.45 13.90 -20.35
CA GLU A 219 -4.28 14.59 -19.75
C GLU A 219 -3.63 13.82 -18.60
N TRP A 220 -4.42 13.25 -17.68
CA TRP A 220 -3.92 12.48 -16.52
C TRP A 220 -3.24 11.15 -16.89
N HIS A 221 -3.42 10.66 -18.11
CA HIS A 221 -2.83 9.42 -18.60
C HIS A 221 -1.60 9.67 -19.49
N ARG A 222 -1.37 10.93 -19.90
CA ARG A 222 -0.23 11.29 -20.76
C ARG A 222 1.05 11.31 -19.95
N GLU A 223 2.10 10.75 -20.54
CA GLU A 223 3.45 10.80 -20.00
C GLU A 223 4.26 11.79 -20.84
N PRO A 224 5.00 12.71 -20.21
CA PRO A 224 5.77 13.69 -20.96
C PRO A 224 6.80 13.01 -21.86
N PHE A 225 6.94 13.51 -23.09
CA PHE A 225 7.87 13.04 -24.13
C PHE A 225 7.53 11.69 -24.77
N ILE A 226 6.54 10.96 -24.25
CA ILE A 226 6.00 9.74 -24.86
C ILE A 226 4.86 10.13 -25.81
N LYS A 227 4.94 9.71 -27.08
CA LYS A 227 4.05 10.19 -28.16
C LYS A 227 3.03 9.19 -28.65
N SER A 228 3.30 7.90 -28.49
CA SER A 228 2.50 6.83 -29.07
C SER A 228 2.47 5.59 -28.18
N GLU A 229 1.83 4.54 -28.69
CA GLU A 229 1.81 3.21 -28.07
C GLU A 229 1.05 3.14 -26.73
N TYR A 230 0.13 4.07 -26.49
CA TYR A 230 -0.75 4.05 -25.32
C TYR A 230 -1.86 3.03 -25.45
N ARG A 231 -2.22 2.39 -24.33
CA ARG A 231 -3.41 1.53 -24.26
C ARG A 231 -4.68 2.36 -24.19
N LYS A 232 -5.77 1.78 -24.69
CA LYS A 232 -7.11 2.38 -24.63
C LYS A 232 -7.50 2.77 -23.20
N HIS A 233 -7.88 4.03 -22.99
CA HIS A 233 -8.47 4.49 -21.74
C HIS A 233 -9.82 3.78 -21.45
N ASN A 234 -10.22 3.70 -20.18
CA ASN A 234 -11.40 2.95 -19.74
C ASN A 234 -11.36 1.45 -20.09
N SER A 235 -10.16 0.86 -20.09
CA SER A 235 -9.98 -0.58 -20.30
C SER A 235 -10.60 -1.39 -19.17
N ARG A 236 -11.23 -2.52 -19.51
CA ARG A 236 -11.71 -3.49 -18.51
C ARG A 236 -10.52 -4.23 -17.90
N PHE A 237 -10.71 -4.77 -16.69
CA PHE A 237 -9.71 -5.60 -16.00
C PHE A 237 -9.11 -6.70 -16.91
N TRP A 238 -9.97 -7.44 -17.62
CA TRP A 238 -9.54 -8.48 -18.56
C TRP A 238 -8.75 -7.96 -19.76
N GLN A 239 -9.00 -6.73 -20.21
CA GLN A 239 -8.23 -6.10 -21.29
C GLN A 239 -6.83 -5.70 -20.79
N CYS A 240 -6.71 -5.32 -19.52
CA CYS A 240 -5.42 -5.07 -18.87
C CYS A 240 -4.62 -6.37 -18.76
N LEU A 241 -5.23 -7.47 -18.30
CA LEU A 241 -4.54 -8.78 -18.27
C LEU A 241 -4.10 -9.24 -19.67
N LYS A 242 -4.95 -9.07 -20.69
CA LYS A 242 -4.57 -9.36 -22.08
C LYS A 242 -3.42 -8.47 -22.58
N SER A 243 -3.19 -7.31 -21.96
CA SER A 243 -2.08 -6.41 -22.33
C SER A 243 -0.70 -6.91 -21.96
N LEU A 244 -0.59 -7.91 -21.07
CA LEU A 244 0.66 -8.59 -20.81
C LEU A 244 1.25 -9.25 -22.07
N PHE A 245 0.41 -9.60 -23.04
CA PHE A 245 0.78 -10.39 -24.22
C PHE A 245 0.88 -9.55 -25.51
N TYR A 246 0.95 -8.22 -25.41
CA TYR A 246 1.27 -7.36 -26.56
C TYR A 246 2.06 -6.13 -26.12
N LEU A 247 2.82 -5.56 -27.06
CA LEU A 247 3.67 -4.40 -26.79
C LEU A 247 2.86 -3.10 -26.73
N HIS A 248 3.18 -2.28 -25.73
CA HIS A 248 2.65 -0.95 -25.49
C HIS A 248 3.66 -0.18 -24.62
N ASN A 249 3.44 1.12 -24.43
CA ASN A 249 4.36 2.03 -23.73
C ASN A 249 4.68 1.68 -22.26
N GLN A 250 3.95 0.72 -21.69
CA GLN A 250 4.05 0.27 -20.30
C GLN A 250 4.44 -1.22 -20.21
N SER A 251 4.66 -1.92 -21.33
CA SER A 251 4.94 -3.36 -21.32
C SER A 251 6.20 -3.69 -20.53
N PHE A 252 7.29 -2.96 -20.77
CA PHE A 252 8.55 -3.16 -20.06
C PHE A 252 8.44 -2.75 -18.58
N ASN A 253 7.64 -1.73 -18.25
CA ASN A 253 7.38 -1.37 -16.86
C ASN A 253 6.67 -2.49 -16.09
N VAL A 254 5.67 -3.14 -16.71
CA VAL A 254 4.95 -4.26 -16.10
C VAL A 254 5.83 -5.51 -15.99
N TRP A 255 6.51 -5.88 -17.07
CA TRP A 255 7.33 -7.09 -17.09
C TRP A 255 8.58 -6.99 -16.21
N SER A 256 9.22 -5.82 -16.14
CA SER A 256 10.34 -5.60 -15.19
C SER A 256 9.90 -5.86 -13.75
N HIS A 257 8.77 -5.29 -13.33
CA HIS A 257 8.17 -5.54 -12.01
C HIS A 257 7.88 -7.03 -11.74
N ILE A 258 7.19 -7.70 -12.66
CA ILE A 258 6.85 -9.12 -12.51
C ILE A 258 8.10 -9.99 -12.38
N LEU A 259 9.07 -9.81 -13.28
CA LEU A 259 10.29 -10.63 -13.31
C LEU A 259 11.15 -10.37 -12.07
N VAL A 260 11.31 -9.11 -11.67
CA VAL A 260 12.08 -8.73 -10.47
C VAL A 260 11.40 -9.24 -9.20
N SER A 261 10.08 -9.18 -9.10
CA SER A 261 9.33 -9.78 -7.99
C SER A 261 9.59 -11.27 -7.85
N LEU A 262 9.51 -12.01 -8.96
CA LEU A 262 9.74 -13.46 -8.96
C LEU A 262 11.18 -13.79 -8.60
N TYR A 263 12.13 -13.02 -9.14
CA TYR A 263 13.56 -13.14 -8.82
C TYR A 263 13.82 -12.95 -7.32
N PHE A 264 13.38 -11.84 -6.73
CA PHE A 264 13.61 -11.58 -5.31
C PHE A 264 12.83 -12.55 -4.40
N LEU A 265 11.61 -12.94 -4.79
CA LEU A 265 10.87 -13.97 -4.06
C LEU A 265 11.68 -15.27 -3.99
N PHE A 266 12.25 -15.71 -5.10
CA PHE A 266 13.10 -16.89 -5.14
C PHE A 266 14.40 -16.68 -4.34
N HIS A 267 15.09 -15.57 -4.57
CA HIS A 267 16.37 -15.26 -3.93
C HIS A 267 16.28 -15.19 -2.40
N PHE A 268 15.31 -14.45 -1.85
CA PHE A 268 15.09 -14.39 -0.40
C PHE A 268 14.62 -15.74 0.16
N SER A 269 13.78 -16.49 -0.57
CA SER A 269 13.36 -17.82 -0.13
C SER A 269 14.52 -18.80 -0.05
N GLN A 270 15.42 -18.77 -1.06
CA GLN A 270 16.64 -19.58 -1.07
C GLN A 270 17.54 -19.19 0.10
N THR A 271 17.85 -17.90 0.24
CA THR A 271 18.70 -17.37 1.31
C THR A 271 18.19 -17.78 2.70
N LEU A 272 16.88 -17.63 2.96
CA LEU A 272 16.26 -18.01 4.23
C LEU A 272 16.17 -19.53 4.45
N SER A 273 16.20 -20.33 3.36
CA SER A 273 16.16 -21.80 3.44
C SER A 273 17.54 -22.44 3.65
N GLU A 274 18.60 -21.77 3.20
CA GLU A 274 19.99 -22.20 3.35
C GLU A 274 20.57 -21.79 4.71
N ASP A 275 19.97 -20.81 5.38
CA ASP A 275 20.39 -20.40 6.72
C ASP A 275 20.12 -21.50 7.76
N THR A 276 21.04 -21.65 8.71
CA THR A 276 20.92 -22.63 9.79
C THR A 276 19.82 -22.29 10.79
N HIS A 277 19.44 -21.02 10.89
CA HIS A 277 18.35 -20.57 11.77
C HIS A 277 17.00 -20.75 11.07
N PRO A 278 15.95 -21.11 11.81
CA PRO A 278 14.59 -21.14 11.27
C PRO A 278 14.18 -19.79 10.63
N ILE A 279 13.29 -19.84 9.63
CA ILE A 279 12.78 -18.64 8.93
C ILE A 279 12.19 -17.60 9.90
N PHE A 280 11.55 -18.05 10.98
CA PHE A 280 10.92 -17.18 11.98
C PHE A 280 11.82 -16.90 13.20
N ASP A 281 13.09 -17.23 13.12
CA ASP A 281 14.08 -16.86 14.15
C ASP A 281 14.26 -15.33 14.16
N PRO A 282 14.38 -14.67 15.34
CA PRO A 282 14.62 -13.24 15.43
C PRO A 282 15.80 -12.74 14.60
N PHE A 283 16.83 -13.58 14.39
CA PHE A 283 17.96 -13.29 13.52
C PHE A 283 17.52 -13.11 12.06
N ASN A 284 16.58 -13.93 11.56
CA ASN A 284 16.11 -13.94 10.17
C ASN A 284 14.92 -13.00 9.90
N LEU A 285 14.24 -12.49 10.93
CA LEU A 285 13.08 -11.61 10.76
C LEU A 285 13.38 -10.32 9.96
N PRO A 286 14.51 -9.61 10.15
CA PRO A 286 14.83 -8.44 9.33
C PRO A 286 14.96 -8.79 7.84
N MET A 287 15.61 -9.92 7.52
CA MET A 287 15.76 -10.41 6.15
C MET A 287 14.42 -10.81 5.53
N LEU A 288 13.58 -11.53 6.27
CA LEU A 288 12.22 -11.86 5.84
C LEU A 288 11.39 -10.59 5.60
N SER A 289 11.51 -9.58 6.47
CA SER A 289 10.84 -8.30 6.32
C SER A 289 11.26 -7.57 5.05
N ALA A 290 12.58 -7.51 4.77
CA ALA A 290 13.12 -6.93 3.54
C ALA A 290 12.66 -7.68 2.28
N GLY A 291 12.57 -9.02 2.33
CA GLY A 291 12.01 -9.81 1.25
C GLY A 291 10.55 -9.46 0.96
N ILE A 292 9.71 -9.35 2.00
CA ILE A 292 8.30 -8.95 1.87
C ILE A 292 8.20 -7.52 1.29
N GLY A 293 8.99 -6.58 1.80
CA GLY A 293 8.98 -5.20 1.32
C GLY A 293 9.41 -5.09 -0.15
N THR A 294 10.48 -5.78 -0.53
CA THR A 294 11.02 -5.81 -1.90
C THR A 294 10.01 -6.43 -2.88
N VAL A 295 9.43 -7.60 -2.55
CA VAL A 295 8.41 -8.20 -3.42
C VAL A 295 7.19 -7.29 -3.55
N THR A 296 6.77 -6.62 -2.47
CA THR A 296 5.60 -5.75 -2.47
C THR A 296 5.74 -4.57 -3.43
N VAL A 297 6.91 -3.90 -3.46
CA VAL A 297 7.13 -2.76 -4.37
C VAL A 297 7.09 -3.19 -5.84
N TYR A 298 7.53 -4.42 -6.14
CA TYR A 298 7.63 -4.90 -7.51
C TYR A 298 6.38 -5.62 -8.04
N LEU A 299 5.24 -5.63 -7.32
CA LEU A 299 4.03 -6.33 -7.77
C LEU A 299 3.40 -5.76 -9.08
N GLY A 300 3.89 -4.64 -9.62
CA GLY A 300 3.59 -4.17 -10.99
C GLY A 300 2.14 -3.73 -11.24
N SER A 301 1.32 -3.64 -10.19
CA SER A 301 -0.12 -3.42 -10.31
C SER A 301 -0.47 -2.05 -10.89
N ALA A 302 0.32 -1.01 -10.58
CA ALA A 302 0.11 0.34 -11.09
C ALA A 302 0.21 0.41 -12.61
N HIS A 303 1.31 -0.09 -13.17
CA HIS A 303 1.54 -0.09 -14.60
C HIS A 303 0.55 -0.98 -15.35
N LEU A 304 0.10 -2.08 -14.77
CA LEU A 304 -0.87 -2.97 -15.42
C LEU A 304 -2.26 -2.35 -15.50
N PHE A 305 -2.74 -1.74 -14.41
CA PHE A 305 -4.11 -1.23 -14.28
C PHE A 305 -4.27 0.27 -14.54
N ASN A 306 -3.20 0.96 -14.94
CA ASN A 306 -3.24 2.38 -15.30
C ASN A 306 -4.28 2.79 -16.37
N PRO A 307 -4.73 1.93 -17.33
CA PRO A 307 -5.67 2.38 -18.36
C PRO A 307 -7.14 2.17 -17.96
N MET A 308 -7.43 1.66 -16.75
CA MET A 308 -8.80 1.27 -16.35
C MET A 308 -9.73 2.45 -16.08
N SER A 309 -9.28 3.43 -15.29
CA SER A 309 -10.01 4.67 -14.98
C SER A 309 -9.08 5.61 -14.24
N GLU A 310 -9.39 6.90 -14.19
CA GLU A 310 -8.61 7.87 -13.42
C GLU A 310 -8.51 7.50 -11.93
N LYS A 311 -9.59 6.95 -11.35
CA LYS A 311 -9.58 6.47 -9.97
C LYS A 311 -8.63 5.28 -9.79
N ALA A 312 -8.73 4.28 -10.68
CA ALA A 312 -7.85 3.11 -10.64
C ALA A 312 -6.38 3.50 -10.84
N TYR A 313 -6.11 4.46 -11.73
CA TYR A 313 -4.79 5.07 -11.92
C TYR A 313 -4.27 5.64 -10.60
N LYS A 314 -5.00 6.60 -9.99
CA LYS A 314 -4.58 7.25 -8.73
C LYS A 314 -4.40 6.26 -7.58
N THR A 315 -5.31 5.29 -7.43
CA THR A 315 -5.23 4.27 -6.39
C THR A 315 -4.04 3.33 -6.59
N SER A 316 -3.80 2.87 -7.81
CA SER A 316 -2.71 1.90 -8.05
C SER A 316 -1.34 2.57 -7.90
N PHE A 317 -1.17 3.81 -8.38
CA PHE A 317 0.05 4.58 -8.13
C PHE A 317 0.23 4.96 -6.65
N PHE A 318 -0.85 5.13 -5.87
CA PHE A 318 -0.72 5.26 -4.42
C PHE A 318 -0.10 4.02 -3.79
N PHE A 319 -0.52 2.82 -4.20
CA PHE A 319 0.07 1.57 -3.72
C PHE A 319 1.52 1.38 -4.18
N ASP A 320 1.87 1.84 -5.37
CA ASP A 320 3.24 1.86 -5.87
C ASP A 320 4.16 2.70 -4.96
N TYR A 321 3.76 3.95 -4.65
CA TYR A 321 4.50 4.81 -3.71
C TYR A 321 4.52 4.25 -2.28
N ALA A 322 3.44 3.61 -1.83
CA ALA A 322 3.41 2.95 -0.53
C ALA A 322 4.35 1.73 -0.50
N GLY A 323 4.49 1.01 -1.61
CA GLY A 323 5.45 -0.07 -1.80
C GLY A 323 6.89 0.41 -1.61
N ILE A 324 7.26 1.55 -2.23
CA ILE A 324 8.59 2.16 -2.04
C ILE A 324 8.84 2.49 -0.56
N SER A 325 7.87 3.10 0.11
CA SER A 325 7.98 3.43 1.54
C SER A 325 8.12 2.19 2.43
N LEU A 326 7.40 1.10 2.10
CA LEU A 326 7.49 -0.17 2.80
C LEU A 326 8.86 -0.84 2.58
N MET A 327 9.32 -0.91 1.34
CA MET A 327 10.66 -1.42 1.00
C MET A 327 11.74 -0.63 1.73
N THR A 328 11.64 0.70 1.77
CA THR A 328 12.59 1.57 2.49
C THR A 328 12.63 1.23 3.98
N PHE A 329 11.47 1.11 4.62
CA PHE A 329 11.37 0.79 6.05
C PHE A 329 11.87 -0.63 6.37
N THR A 330 11.57 -1.61 5.54
CA THR A 330 12.00 -2.99 5.76
C THR A 330 13.50 -3.16 5.50
N SER A 331 14.06 -2.49 4.50
CA SER A 331 15.51 -2.45 4.24
C SER A 331 16.29 -1.75 5.37
N CYS A 332 15.70 -0.73 6.02
CA CYS A 332 16.26 -0.14 7.24
C CYS A 332 16.52 -1.18 8.34
N GLN A 333 15.66 -2.20 8.47
CA GLN A 333 15.81 -3.22 9.50
C GLN A 333 17.06 -4.05 9.28
N VAL A 334 17.31 -4.48 8.04
CA VAL A 334 18.51 -5.25 7.66
C VAL A 334 19.77 -4.45 7.97
N LEU A 335 19.87 -3.22 7.47
CA LEU A 335 21.05 -2.37 7.69
C LEU A 335 21.24 -2.00 9.17
N PHE A 336 20.16 -1.84 9.93
CA PHE A 336 20.26 -1.56 11.35
C PHE A 336 20.63 -2.80 12.19
N PHE A 337 20.10 -3.99 11.90
CA PHE A 337 20.36 -5.16 12.72
C PHE A 337 21.68 -5.86 12.38
N TYR A 338 22.08 -5.91 11.11
CA TYR A 338 23.28 -6.62 10.70
C TYR A 338 24.50 -5.73 10.53
N ILE A 339 24.30 -4.42 10.34
CA ILE A 339 25.38 -3.52 9.94
C ILE A 339 25.54 -2.32 10.88
N ARG A 340 24.67 -2.00 11.86
CA ARG A 340 24.86 -0.77 12.66
C ARG A 340 26.13 -0.78 13.54
N PRO A 341 26.78 0.38 13.77
CA PRO A 341 27.86 0.51 14.75
C PRO A 341 27.35 0.40 16.18
N MET A 342 28.05 -0.40 16.98
CA MET A 342 27.75 -0.64 18.39
C MET A 342 28.67 0.21 19.28
N ASN A 343 28.19 0.59 20.45
CA ASN A 343 28.96 1.35 21.46
C ASN A 343 29.52 2.69 20.95
N THR A 344 28.78 3.37 20.07
CA THR A 344 29.18 4.68 19.54
C THR A 344 28.89 5.82 20.52
N GLY A 345 28.07 5.59 21.55
CA GLY A 345 27.50 6.63 22.40
C GLY A 345 26.40 7.44 21.71
N TRP A 346 26.05 7.11 20.46
CA TRP A 346 24.99 7.78 19.71
C TRP A 346 23.67 7.05 19.93
N THR A 347 22.74 7.74 20.59
CA THR A 347 21.43 7.19 20.97
C THR A 347 20.63 6.60 19.80
N ILE A 348 20.80 7.16 18.59
CA ILE A 348 20.15 6.69 17.37
C ILE A 348 20.56 5.26 16.98
N PHE A 349 21.78 4.82 17.28
CA PHE A 349 22.26 3.47 16.97
C PHE A 349 22.10 2.50 18.14
N GLU A 350 22.01 3.01 19.36
CA GLU A 350 21.82 2.19 20.57
C GLU A 350 20.35 1.91 20.87
N SER A 351 19.42 2.69 20.31
CA SER A 351 17.98 2.54 20.51
C SER A 351 17.28 2.11 19.20
N PRO A 352 16.96 0.81 19.02
CA PRO A 352 16.20 0.34 17.87
C PRO A 352 14.83 1.03 17.75
N SER A 353 14.17 1.28 18.88
CA SER A 353 12.86 1.94 18.91
C SER A 353 12.94 3.38 18.38
N LEU A 354 13.98 4.14 18.73
CA LEU A 354 14.18 5.49 18.21
C LEU A 354 14.43 5.46 16.70
N PHE A 355 15.37 4.62 16.23
CA PHE A 355 15.71 4.51 14.82
C PHE A 355 14.50 4.11 13.97
N PHE A 356 13.75 3.09 14.39
CA PHE A 356 12.57 2.63 13.65
C PHE A 356 11.38 3.57 13.78
N SER A 357 11.28 4.37 14.84
CA SER A 357 10.28 5.44 14.91
C SER A 357 10.56 6.52 13.87
N VAL A 358 11.82 6.94 13.72
CA VAL A 358 12.23 7.90 12.68
C VAL A 358 11.99 7.32 11.29
N ALA A 359 12.42 6.07 11.04
CA ALA A 359 12.21 5.39 9.77
C ALA A 359 10.71 5.30 9.42
N SER A 360 9.87 4.91 10.39
CA SER A 360 8.42 4.84 10.22
C SER A 360 7.81 6.20 9.89
N CYS A 361 8.19 7.25 10.62
CA CYS A 361 7.73 8.62 10.37
C CYS A 361 8.09 9.08 8.96
N LEU A 362 9.31 8.80 8.49
CA LEU A 362 9.74 9.14 7.14
C LEU A 362 8.95 8.37 6.06
N SER A 363 8.71 7.07 6.26
CA SER A 363 7.89 6.25 5.34
C SER A 363 6.43 6.71 5.28
N PHE A 364 5.83 7.04 6.43
CA PHE A 364 4.47 7.60 6.48
C PHE A 364 4.41 8.98 5.81
N LEU A 365 5.41 9.83 6.07
CA LEU A 365 5.51 11.15 5.46
C LEU A 365 5.66 11.06 3.94
N GLY A 366 6.53 10.18 3.43
CA GLY A 366 6.70 9.93 1.99
C GLY A 366 5.41 9.50 1.32
N THR A 367 4.71 8.54 1.92
CA THR A 367 3.42 8.04 1.41
C THR A 367 2.32 9.12 1.45
N TYR A 368 2.21 9.84 2.56
CA TYR A 368 1.24 10.93 2.74
C TYR A 368 1.47 12.06 1.73
N LEU A 369 2.72 12.47 1.56
CA LEU A 369 3.07 13.53 0.61
C LEU A 369 2.77 13.10 -0.81
N CYS A 370 3.04 11.84 -1.20
CA CYS A 370 2.64 11.32 -2.50
C CYS A 370 1.13 11.38 -2.72
N CYS A 371 0.33 11.02 -1.71
CA CYS A 371 -1.13 11.12 -1.79
C CYS A 371 -1.61 12.57 -1.96
N LYS A 372 -1.08 13.49 -1.14
CA LYS A 372 -1.50 14.91 -1.11
C LYS A 372 -1.11 15.66 -2.38
N THR A 373 0.10 15.44 -2.86
CA THR A 373 0.70 16.22 -3.97
C THR A 373 0.26 15.73 -5.35
N ASN A 374 -0.18 14.47 -5.47
CA ASN A 374 -0.82 13.94 -6.68
C ASN A 374 -2.16 14.64 -6.99
N ALA A 375 -2.70 15.43 -6.04
CA ALA A 375 -3.90 16.24 -6.23
C ALA A 375 -3.63 17.65 -6.77
N THR A 376 -2.39 18.17 -6.70
CA THR A 376 -2.09 19.60 -6.96
C THR A 376 -1.09 19.86 -8.08
N ASN A 377 -0.53 18.80 -8.69
CA ASN A 377 0.28 18.78 -9.93
C ASN A 377 1.15 20.04 -10.20
N ASN A 378 1.94 20.47 -9.20
CA ASN A 378 2.85 21.61 -9.33
C ASN A 378 4.31 21.21 -8.99
N VAL A 379 5.28 22.01 -9.44
CA VAL A 379 6.73 21.70 -9.31
C VAL A 379 7.16 21.56 -7.83
N PHE A 380 6.56 22.36 -6.95
CA PHE A 380 6.80 22.30 -5.51
C PHE A 380 6.37 20.96 -4.91
N SER A 381 5.21 20.45 -5.32
CA SER A 381 4.67 19.14 -4.96
C SER A 381 5.58 17.97 -5.37
N THR A 382 6.15 18.01 -6.58
CA THR A 382 7.12 17.00 -7.04
C THR A 382 8.42 17.04 -6.22
N SER A 383 8.93 18.24 -5.94
CA SER A 383 10.17 18.42 -5.16
C SER A 383 10.01 17.92 -3.72
N LEU A 384 8.85 18.16 -3.10
CA LEU A 384 8.55 17.73 -1.75
C LEU A 384 8.47 16.19 -1.61
N ARG A 385 7.94 15.50 -2.63
CA ARG A 385 7.94 14.03 -2.69
C ARG A 385 9.35 13.46 -2.80
N ALA A 386 10.16 14.00 -3.72
CA ALA A 386 11.54 13.58 -3.92
C ALA A 386 12.36 13.75 -2.63
N ALA A 387 12.21 14.89 -1.95
CA ALA A 387 12.88 15.15 -0.67
C ALA A 387 12.49 14.13 0.42
N ALA A 388 11.22 13.72 0.50
CA ALA A 388 10.76 12.75 1.49
C ALA A 388 11.34 11.34 1.25
N PHE A 389 11.36 10.88 0.00
CA PHE A 389 11.98 9.59 -0.33
C PHE A 389 13.50 9.62 -0.16
N LEU A 390 14.15 10.73 -0.54
CA LEU A 390 15.58 10.92 -0.30
C LEU A 390 15.90 10.88 1.20
N ALA A 391 15.09 11.53 2.05
CA ALA A 391 15.27 11.46 3.49
C ALA A 391 15.13 10.03 4.04
N GLY A 392 14.15 9.26 3.54
CA GLY A 392 14.00 7.84 3.87
C GLY A 392 15.21 7.00 3.44
N TYR A 393 15.72 7.21 2.23
CA TYR A 393 16.92 6.55 1.71
C TYR A 393 18.17 6.88 2.54
N LEU A 394 18.38 8.16 2.88
CA LEU A 394 19.48 8.60 3.73
C LEU A 394 19.38 7.93 5.12
N ASN A 395 18.19 7.92 5.74
CA ASN A 395 18.01 7.22 7.02
C ASN A 395 18.34 5.72 6.92
N THR A 396 17.94 5.08 5.83
CA THR A 396 18.22 3.66 5.56
C THR A 396 19.72 3.39 5.50
N THR A 397 20.48 4.26 4.85
CA THR A 397 21.92 4.08 4.62
C THR A 397 22.82 4.54 5.77
N VAL A 398 22.30 5.36 6.69
CA VAL A 398 23.05 5.91 7.83
C VAL A 398 23.76 4.84 8.69
N PRO A 399 23.18 3.68 9.05
CA PRO A 399 23.89 2.62 9.77
C PRO A 399 25.14 2.14 9.06
N TYR A 400 25.07 1.96 7.74
CA TYR A 400 26.21 1.55 6.92
C TYR A 400 27.30 2.63 6.91
N LEU A 401 26.91 3.88 6.64
CA LEU A 401 27.84 5.00 6.56
C LEU A 401 28.55 5.27 7.89
N ALA A 402 27.79 5.33 8.99
CA ALA A 402 28.36 5.50 10.33
C ALA A 402 29.30 4.34 10.64
N GLY A 403 28.89 3.14 10.28
CA GLY A 403 29.70 1.96 10.38
C GLY A 403 31.04 2.00 9.64
N ALA A 404 31.05 2.50 8.41
CA ALA A 404 32.27 2.73 7.65
C ALA A 404 33.17 3.81 8.28
N VAL A 405 32.58 4.81 8.94
CA VAL A 405 33.32 5.89 9.65
C VAL A 405 33.93 5.38 10.95
N PHE A 406 33.19 4.60 11.75
CA PHE A 406 33.67 4.02 13.00
C PHE A 406 34.53 2.76 12.79
N CYS A 407 34.92 2.47 11.55
CA CYS A 407 35.73 1.33 11.20
C CYS A 407 37.12 1.41 11.84
N SER A 408 37.35 0.64 12.90
CA SER A 408 38.65 0.46 13.54
C SER A 408 39.23 -0.91 13.18
N CYS A 409 40.00 -0.97 12.10
CA CYS A 409 40.85 -2.12 11.82
C CYS A 409 42.06 -2.05 12.77
N LEU A 410 42.19 -2.99 13.70
CA LEU A 410 43.49 -3.23 14.34
C LEU A 410 44.42 -3.85 13.29
N ASP A 411 45.71 -3.49 13.31
CA ASP A 411 46.72 -3.71 12.24
C ASP A 411 47.05 -5.18 11.88
N ASP A 412 46.33 -6.16 12.41
CA ASP A 412 46.41 -7.56 12.01
C ASP A 412 45.05 -7.99 11.46
N ASP A 413 45.03 -8.84 10.42
CA ASP A 413 43.89 -9.30 9.60
C ASP A 413 42.63 -9.83 10.33
N THR A 414 42.56 -9.69 11.66
CA THR A 414 41.38 -9.88 12.49
C THR A 414 40.70 -8.54 12.80
N CYS A 415 40.00 -7.97 11.83
CA CYS A 415 38.98 -6.97 12.14
C CYS A 415 37.95 -7.63 13.07
N LEU A 416 37.78 -7.13 14.29
CA LEU A 416 36.61 -7.43 15.12
C LEU A 416 35.39 -6.90 14.36
N ALA A 417 34.76 -7.80 13.60
CA ALA A 417 34.15 -7.48 12.32
C ALA A 417 32.99 -6.48 12.43
N PHE A 418 33.25 -5.28 11.95
CA PHE A 418 32.19 -4.44 11.42
C PHE A 418 31.99 -4.79 9.94
N SER A 419 30.79 -5.22 9.55
CA SER A 419 30.49 -5.68 8.18
C SER A 419 30.83 -4.62 7.12
N ALA A 420 30.63 -3.33 7.40
CA ALA A 420 31.01 -2.24 6.49
C ALA A 420 32.53 -1.98 6.37
N CYS A 421 33.38 -2.57 7.22
CA CYS A 421 34.85 -2.51 7.06
C CYS A 421 35.34 -3.45 5.96
N SER A 422 34.60 -4.53 5.70
CA SER A 422 34.98 -5.53 4.70
C SER A 422 35.12 -4.89 3.31
N ARG A 423 36.21 -5.22 2.60
CA ARG A 423 36.37 -4.79 1.18
C ARG A 423 35.22 -5.31 0.31
N LEU A 424 34.73 -6.52 0.60
CA LEU A 424 33.62 -7.12 -0.13
C LEU A 424 32.32 -6.35 0.10
N SER A 425 31.95 -6.12 1.37
CA SER A 425 30.75 -5.35 1.71
C SER A 425 30.79 -3.93 1.12
N ARG A 426 31.96 -3.26 1.18
CA ARG A 426 32.12 -1.93 0.57
C ARG A 426 31.94 -1.96 -0.94
N GLY A 427 32.43 -2.99 -1.62
CA GLY A 427 32.20 -3.19 -3.05
C GLY A 427 30.72 -3.29 -3.38
N PHE A 428 29.98 -4.10 -2.61
CA PHE A 428 28.52 -4.23 -2.78
C PHE A 428 27.79 -2.91 -2.50
N TYR A 429 28.10 -2.23 -1.41
CA TYR A 429 27.48 -0.95 -1.06
C TYR A 429 27.75 0.15 -2.11
N VAL A 430 28.97 0.23 -2.65
CA VAL A 430 29.28 1.16 -3.75
C VAL A 430 28.45 0.81 -4.98
N GLY A 431 28.33 -0.48 -5.32
CA GLY A 431 27.44 -0.95 -6.39
C GLY A 431 25.99 -0.51 -6.18
N HIS A 432 25.46 -0.66 -4.97
CA HIS A 432 24.12 -0.21 -4.60
C HIS A 432 23.96 1.30 -4.82
N VAL A 433 24.84 2.12 -4.24
CA VAL A 433 24.76 3.59 -4.30
C VAL A 433 24.86 4.10 -5.75
N VAL A 434 25.80 3.57 -6.54
CA VAL A 434 25.97 3.97 -7.95
C VAL A 434 24.71 3.67 -8.77
N ASN A 435 24.14 2.48 -8.59
CA ASN A 435 22.91 2.09 -9.31
C ASN A 435 21.71 2.94 -8.88
N MET A 436 21.55 3.22 -7.59
CA MET A 436 20.45 4.06 -7.08
C MET A 436 20.55 5.52 -7.57
N ILE A 437 21.76 6.10 -7.59
CA ILE A 437 22.00 7.44 -8.14
C ILE A 437 21.70 7.46 -9.64
N LEU A 438 22.20 6.48 -10.40
CA LEU A 438 21.96 6.42 -11.85
C LEU A 438 20.47 6.23 -12.16
N SER A 439 19.78 5.41 -11.38
CA SER A 439 18.33 5.19 -11.47
C SER A 439 17.55 6.51 -11.30
N ASP A 440 17.85 7.28 -10.24
CA ASP A 440 17.19 8.56 -9.98
C ASP A 440 17.52 9.62 -11.04
N LEU A 441 18.77 9.70 -11.51
CA LEU A 441 19.17 10.64 -12.56
C LEU A 441 18.44 10.39 -13.89
N LEU A 442 18.29 9.12 -14.28
CA LEU A 442 17.57 8.76 -15.51
C LEU A 442 16.07 9.02 -15.38
N TYR A 443 15.47 8.66 -14.24
CA TYR A 443 14.05 8.90 -13.96
C TYR A 443 13.70 10.39 -13.88
N SER A 444 14.40 11.14 -13.03
CA SER A 444 14.14 12.58 -12.82
C SER A 444 14.51 13.40 -14.06
N GLY A 445 15.57 13.00 -14.77
CA GLY A 445 15.99 13.61 -16.02
C GLY A 445 15.07 13.31 -17.20
N ARG A 446 14.27 12.24 -17.13
CA ARG A 446 13.48 11.67 -18.23
C ARG A 446 14.36 11.38 -19.45
N PHE A 447 15.53 10.80 -19.19
CA PHE A 447 16.50 10.49 -20.23
C PHE A 447 16.37 9.02 -20.63
N PRO A 448 16.40 8.70 -21.94
CA PRO A 448 16.70 9.55 -23.10
C PRO A 448 15.48 10.21 -23.78
N GLU A 449 14.24 9.89 -23.37
CA GLU A 449 13.01 10.32 -24.04
C GLU A 449 12.85 11.84 -24.14
N ARG A 450 13.42 12.59 -23.20
CA ARG A 450 13.45 14.06 -23.23
C ARG A 450 14.26 14.64 -24.39
N ILE A 451 15.33 13.97 -24.81
CA ILE A 451 16.18 14.42 -25.92
C ILE A 451 15.59 13.98 -27.26
N PHE A 452 14.99 12.79 -27.29
CA PHE A 452 14.41 12.21 -28.50
C PHE A 452 12.94 11.79 -28.29
N PRO A 453 12.00 12.76 -28.21
CA PRO A 453 10.59 12.45 -27.99
C PRO A 453 10.04 11.52 -29.08
N GLY A 454 9.25 10.52 -28.69
CA GLY A 454 8.66 9.54 -29.62
C GLY A 454 9.56 8.33 -29.96
N MET A 455 10.89 8.45 -29.83
CA MET A 455 11.81 7.35 -30.17
C MET A 455 11.80 6.22 -29.14
N PHE A 456 11.52 6.56 -27.88
CA PHE A 456 11.58 5.64 -26.74
C PHE A 456 10.17 5.31 -26.21
N ASP A 457 9.14 5.41 -27.06
CA ASP A 457 7.75 5.20 -26.65
C ASP A 457 7.47 3.77 -26.17
N LEU A 458 8.18 2.76 -26.69
CA LEU A 458 8.04 1.36 -26.29
C LEU A 458 9.09 0.92 -25.28
N ILE A 459 10.37 1.17 -25.56
CA ILE A 459 11.49 0.64 -24.81
C ILE A 459 12.56 1.72 -24.58
N GLY A 460 13.26 1.66 -23.45
CA GLY A 460 14.42 2.49 -23.13
C GLY A 460 14.08 3.81 -22.45
N GLN A 461 12.85 3.98 -21.98
CA GLN A 461 12.43 5.16 -21.20
C GLN A 461 13.21 5.26 -19.89
N GLY A 462 13.46 6.47 -19.41
CA GLY A 462 14.06 6.71 -18.10
C GLY A 462 13.33 5.98 -16.97
N HIS A 463 11.99 5.90 -17.03
CA HIS A 463 11.18 5.12 -16.07
C HIS A 463 11.45 3.60 -16.14
N GLN A 464 11.64 3.04 -17.32
CA GLN A 464 11.97 1.62 -17.49
C GLN A 464 13.38 1.32 -16.99
N LEU A 465 14.34 2.19 -17.31
CA LEU A 465 15.72 2.08 -16.86
C LEU A 465 15.82 2.22 -15.34
N MET A 466 15.00 3.08 -14.74
CA MET A 466 14.88 3.22 -13.30
C MET A 466 14.55 1.89 -12.63
N HIS A 467 13.54 1.15 -13.10
CA HIS A 467 13.17 -0.15 -12.53
C HIS A 467 14.31 -1.18 -12.60
N VAL A 468 15.03 -1.21 -13.72
CA VAL A 468 16.14 -2.16 -13.90
C VAL A 468 17.30 -1.80 -12.97
N LEU A 469 17.71 -0.53 -12.94
CA LEU A 469 18.81 -0.09 -12.10
C LEU A 469 18.47 -0.13 -10.61
N SER A 470 17.22 0.16 -10.23
CA SER A 470 16.79 0.02 -8.83
C SER A 470 16.81 -1.44 -8.40
N ALA A 471 16.42 -2.38 -9.27
CA ALA A 471 16.49 -3.81 -8.99
C ALA A 471 17.95 -4.28 -8.83
N ILE A 472 18.84 -3.88 -9.74
CA ILE A 472 20.28 -4.18 -9.63
C ILE A 472 20.87 -3.56 -8.35
N GLY A 473 20.54 -2.31 -8.05
CA GLY A 473 20.96 -1.66 -6.81
C GLY A 473 20.43 -2.38 -5.57
N THR A 474 19.23 -2.95 -5.63
CA THR A 474 18.65 -3.74 -4.53
C THR A 474 19.38 -5.06 -4.35
N GLU A 475 19.78 -5.73 -5.44
CA GLU A 475 20.59 -6.96 -5.37
C GLU A 475 21.96 -6.71 -4.73
N PHE A 476 22.54 -5.53 -4.97
CA PHE A 476 23.78 -5.11 -4.32
C PHE A 476 23.64 -4.78 -2.83
N ALA A 477 22.42 -4.53 -2.34
CA ALA A 477 22.16 -4.12 -0.96
C ALA A 477 21.89 -5.33 -0.07
#